data_AF-A0A359IDH1-F1
#
_entry.id   AF-A0A359IDH1-F1
#
_cell.length_a   1.000
_cell.length_b   1.000
_cell.length_c   1.000
_cell.angle_alpha   90.00
_cell.angle_beta   90.00
_cell.angle_gamma   90.00
#
_symmetry.space_group_name_H-M   'P 1'
#
loop_
_entity.id
_entity.type
_entity.pdbx_description
1 polymer ?
#
loop_
_entity_poly.entity_id
_entity_poly.type
_entity_poly.pdbx_seq_one_letter_code
_entity_poly.pdbx_strand_id
1 'polypeptide(L)' 'MDQKLLIELSSDGKNGVRFPDCDVEEQNLEDLFPPDYLRKSPPALPQVSIPEVVRHFVNLS' A
#
# COMPACT_ATOMS: atom_id res chain seq x y z
N MET A 1 -25.47 -9.48 -4.91
CA MET A 1 -24.27 -10.05 -5.55
C MET A 1 -23.19 -10.11 -4.49
N ASP A 2 -22.44 -11.20 -4.43
CA ASP A 2 -21.28 -11.30 -3.55
C ASP A 2 -20.17 -10.41 -4.11
N GLN A 3 -19.72 -9.42 -3.32
CA GLN A 3 -18.65 -8.49 -3.69
C GLN A 3 -17.35 -8.99 -3.05
N LYS A 4 -16.31 -9.17 -3.87
CA LYS A 4 -14.98 -9.52 -3.37
C LYS A 4 -14.47 -8.46 -2.40
N LEU A 5 -13.82 -8.89 -1.31
CA LEU A 5 -13.06 -8.01 -0.44
C LEU A 5 -11.91 -7.38 -1.24
N LEU A 6 -11.49 -6.16 -0.86
CA LEU A 6 -10.38 -5.48 -1.53
C LEU A 6 -9.10 -6.32 -1.54
N ILE A 7 -8.85 -7.10 -0.48
CA ILE A 7 -7.69 -8.00 -0.38
C ILE A 7 -7.73 -9.17 -1.36
N GLU A 8 -8.91 -9.62 -1.77
CA GLU A 8 -9.08 -10.70 -2.76
C GLU A 8 -8.83 -10.20 -4.19
N LEU A 9 -8.76 -8.89 -4.40
CA LEU A 9 -8.39 -8.24 -5.66
C LEU A 9 -6.87 -7.96 -5.75
N SER A 10 -6.14 -8.17 -4.65
CA SER A 10 -4.70 -7.89 -4.55
C SER A 10 -3.88 -8.71 -5.53
N SER A 11 -2.82 -8.11 -6.09
CA SER A 11 -1.83 -8.82 -6.89
C SER A 11 -0.45 -8.19 -6.70
N ASP A 12 0.58 -9.02 -6.53
CA ASP A 12 1.93 -8.55 -6.25
C ASP A 12 2.46 -7.57 -7.32
N GLY A 13 3.12 -6.52 -6.86
CA GLY A 13 3.68 -5.46 -7.69
C GLY A 13 2.68 -4.40 -8.17
N LYS A 14 1.37 -4.57 -7.93
CA LYS A 14 0.39 -3.52 -8.25
C LYS A 14 0.51 -2.35 -7.29
N ASN A 15 0.58 -1.15 -7.85
CA ASN A 15 0.59 0.09 -7.11
C ASN A 15 -0.64 0.93 -7.48
N GLY A 16 -1.23 1.57 -6.47
CA GLY A 16 -2.30 2.54 -6.68
C GLY A 16 -1.72 3.84 -7.23
N VAL A 17 -0.89 4.51 -6.43
CA VAL A 17 -0.33 5.82 -6.79
C VAL A 17 1.17 5.67 -7.06
N ARG A 18 1.66 6.42 -8.05
CA ARG A 18 3.09 6.71 -8.20
C ARG A 18 3.32 8.12 -7.70
N PHE A 19 4.09 8.25 -6.62
CA PHE A 19 4.53 9.55 -6.12
C PHE A 19 5.63 10.14 -7.02
N PRO A 20 5.79 11.47 -7.05
CA PRO A 20 6.98 12.09 -7.64
C PRO A 20 8.24 11.66 -6.88
N ASP A 21 9.41 11.88 -7.49
CA ASP A 21 10.69 11.63 -6.85
C ASP A 21 10.85 12.51 -5.59
N CYS A 22 11.48 11.96 -4.54
CA CYS A 22 11.72 12.68 -3.28
C CYS A 22 12.79 13.75 -3.51
N ASP A 23 12.57 14.97 -3.01
CA ASP A 23 13.49 16.10 -3.15
C ASP A 23 14.55 16.19 -2.04
N VAL A 24 14.56 15.20 -1.13
CA VAL A 24 15.53 15.05 -0.05
C VAL A 24 16.27 13.72 -0.15
N GLU A 25 17.46 13.67 0.46
CA GLU A 25 18.29 12.47 0.51
C GLU A 25 17.62 11.33 1.29
N GLU A 26 17.84 10.09 0.84
CA GLU A 26 17.38 8.90 1.55
C GLU A 26 18.19 8.69 2.84
N GLN A 27 17.50 8.36 3.92
CA GLN A 27 18.10 8.06 5.22
C GLN A 27 17.70 6.64 5.67
N ASN A 28 18.63 5.92 6.30
CA ASN A 28 18.32 4.61 6.87
C ASN A 28 17.47 4.76 8.14
N LEU A 29 16.36 4.03 8.23
CA LEU A 29 15.47 4.07 9.38
C LEU A 29 16.14 3.61 10.69
N GLU A 30 17.15 2.73 10.60
CA GLU A 30 17.92 2.23 11.76
C GLU A 30 18.74 3.33 12.44
N ASP A 31 19.09 4.40 11.72
CA ASP A 31 19.80 5.57 12.27
C ASP A 31 18.84 6.57 12.93
N LEU A 32 17.54 6.49 12.61
CA LEU A 32 16.52 7.45 13.03
C LEU A 32 15.64 6.95 14.18
N PHE A 33 15.41 5.64 14.28
CA PHE A 33 14.49 5.05 15.24
C PHE A 33 15.11 3.88 16.01
N PRO A 34 14.82 3.74 17.33
CA PRO A 34 15.19 2.53 18.06
C PRO A 34 14.58 1.26 17.43
N PRO A 35 15.27 0.11 17.46
CA PRO A 35 14.82 -1.12 16.81
C PRO A 35 13.42 -1.60 17.23
N ASP A 36 13.02 -1.33 18.47
CA ASP A 36 11.71 -1.73 19.01
C ASP A 36 10.53 -1.03 18.30
N TYR A 37 10.78 0.08 17.62
CA TYR A 37 9.79 0.81 16.83
C TYR A 37 9.80 0.45 15.34
N LEU A 38 10.79 -0.33 14.88
CA LEU A 38 10.92 -0.70 13.47
C LEU A 38 10.09 -1.96 13.15
N ARG A 39 9.33 -1.91 12.05
CA ARG A 39 8.50 -3.03 11.62
C ARG A 39 9.39 -4.12 11.00
N LYS A 40 9.27 -5.36 11.49
CA LYS A 40 10.07 -6.52 11.02
C LYS A 40 9.57 -7.16 9.74
N SER A 41 8.32 -6.89 9.36
CA SER A 41 7.69 -7.42 8.14
C SER A 41 6.87 -6.32 7.47
N PRO A 42 6.73 -6.30 6.13
CA PRO A 42 5.81 -5.39 5.45
C PRO A 42 4.37 -5.55 5.98
N PRO A 43 3.55 -4.48 5.95
CA PRO A 43 2.14 -4.60 6.30
C PRO A 43 1.39 -5.41 5.23
N ALA A 44 0.38 -6.17 5.65
CA ALA A 44 -0.49 -6.94 4.75
C ALA A 44 -1.53 -6.04 4.05
N LEU A 45 -1.07 -5.01 3.33
CA LEU A 45 -1.92 -4.12 2.57
C LEU A 45 -2.24 -4.72 1.19
N PRO A 46 -3.45 -4.49 0.65
CA PRO A 46 -3.78 -4.91 -0.70
C PRO A 46 -2.97 -4.13 -1.73
N GLN A 47 -2.43 -4.85 -2.72
CA GLN A 47 -1.72 -4.30 -3.87
C GLN A 47 -2.71 -4.24 -5.05
N VAL A 48 -3.27 -3.05 -5.29
CA VAL A 48 -4.36 -2.82 -6.24
C VAL A 48 -4.14 -1.51 -7.00
N SER A 49 -4.58 -1.44 -8.25
CA SER A 49 -4.51 -0.22 -9.07
C SER A 49 -5.60 0.79 -8.70
N ILE A 50 -5.42 2.07 -9.06
CA ILE A 50 -6.42 3.13 -8.80
C ILE A 50 -7.81 2.79 -9.37
N PRO A 51 -7.95 2.32 -10.62
CA PRO A 51 -9.27 1.94 -11.14
C PRO A 51 -9.96 0.83 -10.34
N GLU A 52 -9.18 -0.14 -9.83
CA GLU A 52 -9.72 -1.23 -9.00
C GLU A 52 -10.21 -0.73 -7.64
N VAL A 53 -9.43 0.13 -6.98
CA VAL A 53 -9.81 0.77 -5.71
C VAL A 53 -11.07 1.62 -5.88
N VAL A 54 -11.11 2.48 -6.89
CA VAL A 54 -12.27 3.36 -7.16
C VAL A 54 -13.51 2.51 -7.42
N ARG A 55 -13.44 1.52 -8.31
CA ARG A 55 -14.58 0.64 -8.61
C ARG A 55 -15.06 -0.13 -7.38
N HIS A 56 -14.15 -0.59 -6.53
CA HIS A 56 -14.50 -1.29 -5.30
C HIS A 56 -15.33 -0.39 -4.38
N PHE A 57 -14.82 0.80 -4.02
CA PHE A 57 -15.53 1.69 -3.09
C PHE A 57 -16.82 2.30 -3.67
N VAL A 58 -16.87 2.56 -4.98
CA VAL A 58 -18.11 3.00 -5.66
C VAL A 58 -19.20 1.93 -5.57
N ASN A 59 -18.85 0.65 -5.71
CA ASN A 59 -19.83 -0.44 -5.64
C ASN A 59 -20.28 -0.79 -4.22
N LEU A 60 -19.54 -0.35 -3.19
CA LEU A 60 -19.91 -0.51 -1.78
C LEU A 60 -20.88 0.55 -1.27
N SER A 61 -21.10 1.62 -2.04
CA SER A 61 -21.89 2.79 -1.64
C SER A 61 -23.39 2.63 -1.90
#